data_AF-A0A8T0MMR6-F1
#
_entry.id   AF-A0A8T0MMR6-F1
#
_cell.length_a   1.000
_cell.length_b   1.000
_cell.length_c   1.000
_cell.angle_alpha   90.00
_cell.angle_beta   90.00
_cell.angle_gamma   90.00
#
_symmetry.space_group_name_H-M   'P 1'
#
loop_
_entity.id
_entity.type
_entity.pdbx_description
1 polymer ?
#
loop_
_entity_poly.entity_id
_entity_poly.type
_entity_poly.pdbx_seq_one_letter_code
_entity_poly.pdbx_strand_id
1 'polypeptide(L)'
;MAWRYLKMSICGTAAANRRQDEDLQATALVASMRWSKKRPWGGSVIGHEVKDRERDEMYELIQRNYFNDPPLYGDILFRRRFRMRKSLFLRIVEDVTARNSYFIQKKMLQAKKGLHQFTSV
;
A
#
# COMPACT_ATOMS: atom_id res chain seq x y z
N MET A 1 56.70 -14.08 -7.30
CA MET A 1 56.85 -12.69 -7.82
C MET A 1 55.97 -11.64 -7.16
N ALA A 2 54.96 -11.97 -6.34
CA ALA A 2 54.18 -10.98 -5.58
C ALA A 2 54.80 -10.54 -4.23
N TRP A 3 55.86 -11.24 -3.77
CA TRP A 3 56.59 -10.92 -2.53
C TRP A 3 57.40 -9.61 -2.59
N ARG A 4 57.45 -8.93 -3.75
CA ARG A 4 58.08 -7.61 -3.89
C ARG A 4 57.22 -6.46 -3.37
N TYR A 5 55.92 -6.65 -3.16
CA TYR A 5 55.02 -5.55 -2.75
C TYR A 5 54.86 -5.39 -1.24
N LEU A 6 55.38 -6.33 -0.44
CA LEU A 6 55.38 -6.22 1.03
C LEU A 6 56.54 -5.35 1.55
N LYS A 7 57.53 -5.02 0.70
CA LYS A 7 58.74 -4.27 1.05
C LYS A 7 58.72 -2.79 0.62
N MET A 8 57.56 -2.30 0.17
CA MET A 8 57.25 -0.88 0.01
C MET A 8 56.02 -0.66 0.91
N SER A 9 56.14 -0.21 2.14
CA SER A 9 56.55 1.15 2.42
C SER A 9 56.64 1.33 3.93
N ILE A 10 57.72 0.83 4.53
CA ILE A 10 58.16 1.17 5.90
C ILE A 10 58.86 2.55 5.85
N CYS A 11 58.29 3.49 5.11
CA CYS A 11 58.66 4.89 5.21
C CYS A 11 57.41 5.64 5.61
N GLY A 12 57.16 5.66 6.92
CA GLY A 12 56.27 6.64 7.53
C GLY A 12 56.83 8.01 7.20
N THR A 13 56.32 8.62 6.15
CA THR A 13 56.43 10.06 6.00
C THR A 13 55.50 10.65 7.06
N ALA A 14 56.00 11.55 7.91
CA ALA A 14 55.19 12.21 8.93
C ALA A 14 53.95 12.94 8.34
N ALA A 15 53.90 13.15 7.02
CA ALA A 15 52.76 13.66 6.26
C ALA A 15 51.66 12.61 5.97
N ALA A 16 51.93 11.30 6.09
CA ALA A 16 50.96 10.23 5.88
C ALA A 16 50.04 10.02 7.11
N ASN A 17 50.56 10.24 8.32
CA ASN A 17 49.76 10.14 9.56
C ASN A 17 48.77 11.29 9.73
N ARG A 18 49.08 12.48 9.21
CA ARG A 18 48.16 13.64 9.30
C ARG A 18 46.86 13.46 8.52
N ARG A 19 46.86 12.64 7.47
CA ARG A 19 45.66 12.34 6.69
C ARG A 19 44.83 11.25 7.37
N GLN A 20 45.49 10.30 8.04
CA GLN A 20 44.82 9.21 8.74
C GLN A 20 43.92 9.70 9.87
N ASP A 21 44.33 10.71 10.64
CA ASP A 21 43.51 11.28 11.71
C ASP A 21 42.26 11.99 11.15
N GLU A 22 42.41 12.74 10.06
CA GLU A 22 41.29 13.39 9.36
C GLU A 22 40.36 12.37 8.70
N ASP A 23 40.92 11.30 8.13
CA ASP A 23 40.17 10.19 7.55
C ASP A 23 39.41 9.41 8.64
N LEU A 24 40.00 9.25 9.83
CA LEU A 24 39.37 8.66 11.01
C LEU A 24 38.24 9.55 11.54
N GLN A 25 38.44 10.87 11.59
CA GLN A 25 37.40 11.81 12.00
C GLN A 25 36.27 11.89 10.96
N ALA A 26 36.59 11.87 9.66
CA ALA A 26 35.61 11.84 8.58
C ALA A 26 34.81 10.54 8.58
N THR A 27 35.45 9.38 8.83
CA THR A 27 34.74 8.11 8.98
C THR A 27 33.90 8.05 10.24
N ALA A 28 34.37 8.60 11.36
CA ALA A 28 33.56 8.73 12.59
C ALA A 28 32.34 9.66 12.37
N LEU A 29 32.51 10.75 11.63
CA LEU A 29 31.42 11.64 11.21
C LEU A 29 30.40 10.90 10.32
N VAL A 30 30.85 10.17 9.30
CA VAL A 30 29.99 9.38 8.40
C VAL A 30 29.30 8.22 9.13
N ALA A 31 29.94 7.63 10.14
CA ALA A 31 29.36 6.57 10.98
C ALA A 31 28.36 7.11 12.02
N SER A 32 28.64 8.30 12.58
CA SER A 32 27.71 9.03 13.47
C SER A 32 26.52 9.60 12.70
N MET A 33 26.68 9.84 11.40
CA MET A 33 25.59 10.14 10.50
C MET A 33 24.68 8.92 10.47
N ARG A 34 23.52 9.04 11.11
CA ARG A 34 22.52 7.99 11.18
C ARG A 34 21.97 7.75 9.78
N TRP A 35 22.63 6.87 9.02
CA TRP A 35 22.08 6.33 7.79
C TRP A 35 20.83 5.56 8.18
N SER A 36 19.68 6.22 8.04
CA SER A 36 18.38 5.61 8.21
C SER A 36 18.33 4.41 7.28
N LYS A 37 18.44 3.19 7.84
CA LYS A 37 18.26 1.95 7.09
C LYS A 37 16.93 2.08 6.35
N LYS A 38 16.96 2.22 5.02
CA LYS A 38 15.73 2.21 4.23
C LYS A 38 15.07 0.86 4.50
N ARG A 39 13.85 0.90 5.04
CA ARG A 39 13.09 -0.31 5.32
C ARG A 39 12.86 -1.02 3.97
N PRO A 40 13.02 -2.35 3.87
CA PRO A 40 12.89 -3.06 2.60
C PRO A 40 11.47 -3.02 2.02
N TRP A 41 10.48 -2.66 2.82
CA TRP A 41 9.07 -2.61 2.43
C TRP A 41 8.47 -1.23 2.74
N GLY A 42 7.82 -0.68 1.72
CA GLY A 42 7.32 0.69 1.64
C GLY A 42 6.27 1.04 2.70
N GLY A 43 6.41 2.24 3.25
CA GLY A 43 5.35 2.93 3.98
C GLY A 43 4.61 3.91 3.07
N SER A 44 3.74 4.72 3.67
CA SER A 44 3.08 5.82 2.97
C SER A 44 4.11 6.69 2.24
N VAL A 45 3.98 6.77 0.91
CA VAL A 45 4.84 7.62 0.09
C VAL A 45 4.46 9.08 0.39
N ILE A 46 5.44 9.89 0.79
CA ILE A 46 5.25 11.34 0.93
C ILE A 46 4.81 11.87 -0.44
N GLY A 47 3.67 12.57 -0.49
CA GLY A 47 3.03 13.00 -1.75
C GLY A 47 1.97 12.03 -2.29
N HIS A 48 1.66 10.93 -1.59
CA HIS A 48 0.52 10.09 -1.94
C HIS A 48 -0.80 10.80 -1.61
N GLU A 49 -1.52 11.19 -2.65
CA GLU A 49 -2.86 11.76 -2.56
C GLU A 49 -3.93 10.68 -2.63
N VAL A 50 -4.80 10.61 -1.63
CA VAL A 50 -5.99 9.77 -1.69
C VAL A 50 -7.05 10.52 -2.47
N LYS A 51 -7.27 10.11 -3.73
CA LYS A 51 -8.36 10.63 -4.55
C LYS A 51 -9.70 10.11 -4.05
N ASP A 52 -10.64 11.02 -3.82
CA ASP A 52 -12.03 10.63 -3.70
C ASP A 52 -12.52 10.14 -5.06
N ARG A 53 -13.18 8.98 -5.07
CA ARG A 53 -13.69 8.35 -6.30
C ARG A 53 -15.21 8.34 -6.31
N GLU A 54 -15.83 9.24 -5.54
CA GLU A 54 -17.29 9.37 -5.43
C GLU A 54 -17.92 8.01 -5.05
N ARG A 55 -17.31 7.31 -4.08
CA ARG A 55 -17.65 5.91 -3.76
C ARG A 55 -19.13 5.75 -3.39
N ASP A 56 -19.66 6.75 -2.68
CA ASP A 56 -21.05 6.76 -2.21
C ASP A 56 -22.02 6.91 -3.39
N GLU A 57 -21.74 7.86 -4.28
CA GLU A 57 -22.57 8.12 -5.47
C GLU A 57 -22.54 6.93 -6.44
N MET A 58 -21.36 6.35 -6.67
CA MET A 58 -21.22 5.17 -7.51
C MET A 58 -21.97 3.96 -6.94
N TYR A 59 -21.98 3.79 -5.61
CA TYR A 59 -22.74 2.73 -4.97
C TYR A 59 -24.24 2.91 -5.17
N GLU A 60 -24.76 4.12 -4.94
CA GLU A 60 -26.18 4.43 -5.17
C GLU A 60 -26.58 4.20 -6.62
N LEU A 61 -25.72 4.57 -7.57
CA LEU A 61 -25.95 4.36 -8.99
C LEU A 61 -26.02 2.86 -9.34
N ILE A 62 -25.12 2.04 -8.79
CA ILE A 62 -25.14 0.59 -9.01
C ILE A 62 -26.41 -0.02 -8.42
N GLN A 63 -26.79 0.37 -7.20
CA GLN A 63 -28.01 -0.12 -6.55
C GLN A 63 -29.25 0.24 -7.36
N ARG A 64 -29.39 1.50 -7.77
CA ARG A 64 -30.51 1.96 -8.58
C ARG A 64 -30.62 1.23 -9.92
N ASN A 65 -29.49 1.02 -10.59
CA ASN A 65 -29.50 0.49 -11.95
C ASN A 65 -29.74 -1.02 -12.01
N TYR A 66 -29.26 -1.77 -11.02
CA TYR A 66 -29.26 -3.24 -11.10
C TYR A 66 -30.08 -3.93 -10.03
N PHE A 67 -30.27 -3.34 -8.85
CA PHE A 67 -30.79 -4.03 -7.67
C PHE A 67 -32.17 -3.56 -7.24
N ASN A 68 -32.44 -2.25 -7.26
CA ASN A 68 -33.75 -1.69 -6.91
C ASN A 68 -34.83 -2.14 -7.91
N ASP A 69 -36.05 -2.36 -7.42
CA ASP A 69 -37.21 -2.72 -8.26
C ASP A 69 -38.00 -1.45 -8.66
N PRO A 70 -38.30 -1.24 -9.96
CA PRO A 70 -37.80 -1.97 -11.14
C PRO A 70 -36.36 -1.62 -11.51
N PRO A 71 -35.51 -2.62 -11.84
CA PRO A 71 -34.12 -2.35 -12.20
C PRO A 71 -34.04 -1.74 -13.60
N LEU A 72 -33.20 -0.72 -13.78
CA LEU A 72 -32.96 -0.10 -15.10
C LEU A 72 -32.34 -1.11 -16.08
N TYR A 73 -31.51 -2.01 -15.58
CA TYR A 73 -30.86 -3.06 -16.37
C TYR A 73 -31.20 -4.45 -15.81
N GLY A 74 -31.83 -5.28 -16.65
CA GLY A 74 -32.15 -6.66 -16.29
C GLY A 74 -30.95 -7.59 -16.17
N ASP A 75 -31.22 -8.83 -15.74
CA ASP A 75 -30.23 -9.85 -15.43
C ASP A 75 -29.27 -10.21 -16.56
N ILE A 76 -29.72 -10.11 -17.82
CA ILE A 76 -28.87 -10.38 -19.00
C ILE A 76 -27.73 -9.37 -19.09
N LEU A 77 -28.03 -8.09 -18.87
CA LEU A 77 -27.04 -7.02 -18.90
C LEU A 77 -26.12 -7.07 -17.68
N PHE A 78 -26.66 -7.39 -16.50
CA PHE A 78 -25.86 -7.65 -15.31
C PHE A 78 -24.84 -8.77 -15.57
N ARG A 79 -25.29 -9.90 -16.12
CA ARG A 79 -24.43 -11.04 -16.43
C ARG A 79 -23.39 -10.72 -17.50
N ARG A 80 -23.71 -9.88 -18.48
CA ARG A 80 -22.73 -9.43 -19.49
C ARG A 80 -21.66 -8.53 -18.89
N ARG A 81 -22.03 -7.61 -17.98
CA ARG A 81 -21.09 -6.65 -17.36
C ARG A 81 -20.22 -7.30 -16.28
N PHE A 82 -20.83 -7.99 -15.31
CA PHE A 82 -20.14 -8.56 -14.15
C PHE A 82 -19.73 -10.02 -14.35
N ARG A 83 -20.11 -10.62 -15.49
CA ARG A 83 -19.79 -12.02 -15.85
C ARG A 83 -20.33 -13.04 -14.85
N MET A 84 -21.36 -12.67 -14.07
CA MET A 84 -21.98 -13.48 -13.01
C MET A 84 -23.50 -13.29 -13.01
N ARG A 85 -24.27 -14.32 -12.62
CA ARG A 85 -25.72 -14.17 -12.40
C ARG A 85 -25.97 -13.32 -11.15
N LYS A 86 -26.96 -12.43 -11.20
CA LYS A 86 -27.34 -11.56 -10.07
C LYS A 86 -27.66 -12.36 -8.80
N SER A 87 -28.40 -13.47 -8.93
CA SER A 87 -28.72 -14.35 -7.81
C SER A 87 -27.50 -15.01 -7.16
N LEU A 88 -26.49 -15.39 -7.95
CA LEU A 88 -25.23 -15.93 -7.41
C LEU A 88 -24.45 -14.86 -6.66
N PHE A 89 -24.41 -13.65 -7.19
CA PHE A 89 -23.77 -12.51 -6.52
C PHE A 89 -24.41 -12.27 -5.14
N LEU A 90 -25.74 -12.21 -5.06
CA LEU A 90 -26.46 -12.01 -3.80
C LEU A 90 -26.16 -13.11 -2.78
N ARG A 91 -26.15 -14.38 -3.21
CA ARG A 91 -25.79 -15.51 -2.34
C ARG A 91 -24.37 -15.38 -1.79
N ILE A 92 -23.40 -15.00 -2.63
CA ILE A 92 -22.02 -14.80 -2.18
C ILE A 92 -21.94 -13.67 -1.16
N VAL A 93 -22.65 -12.55 -1.40
CA VAL A 93 -22.69 -11.44 -0.44
C VAL A 93 -23.27 -11.89 0.90
N GLU A 94 -24.37 -12.63 0.89
CA GLU A 94 -24.98 -13.20 2.09
C GLU A 94 -24.03 -14.14 2.83
N ASP A 95 -23.43 -15.12 2.14
CA ASP A 95 -22.49 -16.08 2.73
C ASP A 95 -21.25 -15.39 3.33
N VAL A 96 -20.71 -14.38 2.65
CA VAL A 96 -19.52 -13.64 3.09
C VAL A 96 -19.84 -12.76 4.30
N THR A 97 -20.97 -12.06 4.28
CA THR A 97 -21.40 -11.20 5.38
C THR A 97 -21.78 -12.00 6.62
N ALA A 98 -22.40 -13.17 6.45
CA ALA A 98 -22.72 -14.08 7.55
C ALA A 98 -21.46 -14.63 8.25
N ARG A 99 -20.40 -14.93 7.49
CA ARG A 99 -19.16 -15.50 8.05
C ARG A 99 -18.20 -14.45 8.61
N ASN A 100 -18.24 -13.21 8.11
CA ASN A 100 -17.26 -12.20 8.46
C ASN A 100 -17.85 -10.80 8.66
N SER A 101 -17.80 -10.33 9.91
CA SER A 101 -18.28 -9.01 10.32
C SER A 101 -17.54 -7.82 9.69
N TYR A 102 -16.40 -8.04 9.04
CA TYR A 102 -15.68 -7.01 8.28
C TYR A 102 -16.51 -6.46 7.12
N PHE A 103 -17.31 -7.32 6.48
CA PHE A 103 -18.16 -6.92 5.36
C PHE A 103 -19.51 -6.36 5.81
N ILE A 104 -19.71 -6.20 7.13
CA ILE A 104 -20.89 -5.55 7.69
C ILE A 104 -20.58 -4.08 7.91
N GLN A 105 -21.37 -3.21 7.29
CA GLN A 105 -21.20 -1.77 7.43
C GLN A 105 -21.69 -1.36 8.82
N LYS A 106 -20.74 -1.09 9.72
CA LYS A 106 -21.03 -0.62 11.07
C LYS A 106 -21.46 0.85 11.02
N LYS A 107 -22.57 1.20 11.68
CA LYS A 107 -22.92 2.60 11.93
C LYS A 107 -21.89 3.19 12.90
N MET A 108 -20.98 4.03 12.39
CA MET A 108 -20.11 4.86 13.22
C MET A 108 -20.73 6.25 13.37
N LEU A 109 -20.62 6.84 14.56
CA LEU A 109 -21.29 8.10 14.91
C LEU A 109 -20.83 9.31 14.06
N GLN A 110 -19.61 9.30 13.51
CA GLN A 110 -19.04 10.43 12.77
C GLN A 110 -18.03 10.05 11.66
N ALA A 111 -17.90 8.78 11.27
CA ALA A 111 -16.93 8.39 10.25
C ALA A 111 -17.61 8.21 8.88
N LYS A 112 -16.89 8.61 7.81
CA LYS A 112 -17.22 8.24 6.43
C LYS A 112 -17.55 6.75 6.39
N LYS A 113 -18.68 6.40 5.76
CA LYS A 113 -19.14 5.02 5.66
C LYS A 113 -18.01 4.15 5.09
N GLY A 114 -17.81 2.97 5.68
CA GLY A 114 -16.87 1.97 5.17
C GLY A 114 -17.33 1.43 3.82
N LEU A 115 -16.90 0.22 3.42
CA LEU A 115 -17.47 -0.40 2.23
C LEU A 115 -19.00 -0.52 2.35
N HIS A 116 -19.71 -0.12 1.29
CA HIS A 116 -21.15 -0.28 1.20
C HIS A 116 -21.53 -1.75 1.08
N GLN A 117 -22.57 -2.17 1.79
CA GLN A 117 -23.12 -3.51 1.66
C GLN A 117 -24.10 -3.57 0.51
N PHE A 118 -23.94 -4.53 -0.40
CA PHE A 118 -24.99 -4.83 -1.38
C PHE A 118 -26.12 -5.60 -0.71
N THR A 119 -27.20 -4.93 -0.37
CA THR A 119 -28.44 -5.57 0.08
C THR A 119 -29.41 -5.69 -1.08
N SER A 120 -30.06 -6.83 -1.26
CA SER A 120 -31.30 -6.88 -2.05
C SER A 120 -32.40 -6.23 -1.21
N VAL A 121 -33.08 -5.24 -1.79
CA VAL A 121 -34.33 -4.67 -1.26
C VAL A 121 -35.49 -5.54 -1.72
#